data_AF-I4AQZ2-F1
#
_entry.id   AF-I4AQZ2-F1
#
_cell.length_a   1.000
_cell.length_b   1.000
_cell.length_c   1.000
_cell.angle_alpha   90.00
_cell.angle_beta   90.00
_cell.angle_gamma   90.00
#
_symmetry.space_group_name_H-M   'P 1'
#
loop_
_entity.id
_entity.type
_entity.pdbx_description
1 polymer ?
#
loop_
_entity_poly.entity_id
_entity_poly.type
_entity_poly.pdbx_seq_one_letter_code
_entity_poly.pdbx_strand_id
1 'polypeptide(L)'
;MYPENLTAPMKGELVNIGFKDLTTPEAVETTLSEDGTTLMVINSVCGCAAGAARPGVRMSLEKASKKPTQLATVFAGVDKEAVDKVRELALPYPPSSPSIALFKNGEVIHFVERHHIEGRSAEAISEHLAAVFEELC
;
A
#
# COMPACT_ATOMS: atom_id res chain seq x y z
N MET A 1 11.66 -10.86 13.11
CA MET A 1 11.77 -9.69 12.22
C MET A 1 12.74 -10.08 11.11
N TYR A 2 12.44 -9.76 9.85
CA TYR A 2 13.31 -10.14 8.73
C TYR A 2 14.63 -9.34 8.73
N PRO A 3 15.75 -9.91 8.23
CA PRO A 3 17.01 -9.19 8.10
C PRO A 3 16.91 -8.01 7.14
N GLU A 4 17.53 -6.88 7.48
CA GLU A 4 17.46 -5.64 6.69
C GLU A 4 17.98 -5.82 5.25
N ASN A 5 19.08 -6.56 5.08
CA ASN A 5 19.67 -6.83 3.77
C ASN A 5 18.73 -7.60 2.83
N LEU A 6 17.78 -8.37 3.39
CA LEU A 6 16.76 -9.07 2.61
C LEU A 6 15.61 -8.13 2.22
N THR A 7 15.22 -7.23 3.12
CA THR A 7 14.02 -6.41 2.97
C THR A 7 14.26 -5.05 2.33
N ALA A 8 15.49 -4.53 2.38
CA ALA A 8 15.85 -3.23 1.80
C ALA A 8 15.55 -3.15 0.29
N PRO A 9 15.85 -4.17 -0.55
CA PRO A 9 15.47 -4.14 -1.97
C PRO A 9 13.94 -4.11 -2.16
N MET A 10 13.20 -4.86 -1.34
CA MET A 10 11.73 -4.94 -1.42
C MET A 10 11.05 -3.63 -0.96
N LYS A 11 11.67 -2.91 -0.02
CA LYS A 11 11.28 -1.54 0.36
C LYS A 11 11.56 -0.58 -0.80
N GLY A 12 12.75 -0.69 -1.39
CA GLY A 12 13.20 0.13 -2.51
C GLY A 12 12.25 0.12 -3.71
N GLU A 13 11.61 -1.02 -4.02
CA GLU A 13 10.63 -1.10 -5.11
C GLU A 13 9.47 -0.08 -5.01
N LEU A 14 9.05 0.28 -3.79
CA LEU A 14 8.01 1.30 -3.55
C LEU A 14 8.62 2.68 -3.27
N VAL A 15 9.66 2.74 -2.45
CA VAL A 15 10.29 4.03 -2.08
C VAL A 15 10.86 4.74 -3.31
N ASN A 16 11.46 4.01 -4.25
CA ASN A 16 12.04 4.57 -5.47
C ASN A 16 10.99 5.19 -6.41
N ILE A 17 9.71 4.88 -6.23
CA ILE A 17 8.59 5.45 -7.00
C ILE A 17 7.78 6.47 -6.18
N GLY A 18 8.33 6.96 -5.07
CA GLY A 18 7.81 8.08 -4.30
C GLY A 18 7.02 7.71 -3.04
N PHE A 19 7.00 6.45 -2.62
CA PHE A 19 6.34 6.07 -1.36
C PHE A 19 7.18 6.50 -0.15
N LYS A 20 6.52 7.09 0.85
CA LYS A 20 7.06 7.28 2.19
C LYS A 20 7.05 5.94 2.93
N ASP A 21 8.21 5.44 3.38
CA ASP A 21 8.32 4.25 4.24
C ASP A 21 8.01 4.63 5.69
N LEU A 22 6.85 4.22 6.19
CA LEU A 22 6.38 4.54 7.53
C LEU A 22 6.71 3.40 8.48
N THR A 23 7.56 3.67 9.45
CA THR A 23 8.08 2.65 10.37
C THR A 23 7.52 2.76 11.79
N THR A 24 6.78 3.83 12.11
CA THR A 24 6.15 4.04 13.43
C THR A 24 4.65 4.34 13.32
N PRO A 25 3.85 4.06 14.38
CA PRO A 25 2.44 4.41 14.44
C PRO A 25 2.17 5.91 14.25
N GLU A 26 3.00 6.78 14.85
CA GLU A 26 2.82 8.22 14.78
C GLU A 26 3.01 8.74 13.36
N ALA A 27 3.95 8.16 12.61
CA ALA A 27 4.14 8.48 11.20
C ALA A 27 2.92 8.07 10.36
N VAL A 28 2.29 6.94 10.67
CA VAL A 28 1.03 6.49 10.05
C VAL A 28 -0.10 7.47 10.35
N GLU A 29 -0.34 7.79 11.61
CA GLU A 29 -1.40 8.71 12.02
C GLU A 29 -1.22 10.11 11.42
N THR A 30 0.02 10.61 11.43
CA THR A 30 0.34 11.91 10.82
C THR A 30 0.06 11.89 9.31
N THR A 31 0.53 10.87 8.60
CA THR A 31 0.35 10.77 7.14
C THR A 31 -1.13 10.63 6.77
N LEU A 32 -1.92 9.88 7.54
CA LEU A 32 -3.33 9.65 7.26
C LEU A 32 -4.25 10.79 7.72
N SER A 33 -3.80 11.66 8.61
CA SER A 33 -4.56 12.85 9.04
C SER A 33 -4.42 14.05 8.11
N GLU A 34 -3.44 14.03 7.19
CA GLU A 34 -3.33 15.01 6.12
C GLU A 34 -4.53 14.93 5.14
N ASP A 35 -4.99 16.09 4.68
CA ASP A 35 -6.09 16.20 3.72
C ASP A 35 -5.74 15.56 2.36
N GLY A 36 -6.77 15.03 1.69
CA GLY A 36 -6.65 14.43 0.36
C GLY A 36 -6.71 12.91 0.42
N THR A 37 -6.03 12.24 -0.52
CA THR A 37 -6.07 10.78 -0.66
C THR A 37 -4.69 10.15 -0.49
N THR A 38 -4.62 9.13 0.36
CA THR A 38 -3.37 8.40 0.64
C THR A 38 -3.48 6.97 0.16
N LEU A 39 -2.65 6.60 -0.81
CA LEU A 39 -2.46 5.21 -1.19
C LEU A 39 -1.48 4.55 -0.22
N MET A 40 -2.02 3.70 0.64
CA MET A 40 -1.29 2.94 1.64
C MET A 40 -1.07 1.51 1.16
N VAL A 41 0.19 1.12 0.95
CA VAL A 41 0.54 -0.27 0.63
C VAL A 41 1.04 -0.97 1.90
N ILE A 42 0.36 -2.03 2.31
CA ILE A 42 0.86 -2.94 3.34
C ILE A 42 1.76 -3.96 2.64
N ASN A 43 3.04 -3.62 2.51
CA ASN A 43 4.04 -4.42 1.80
C ASN A 43 4.35 -5.72 2.56
N SER A 44 4.95 -6.69 1.88
CA SER A 44 5.26 -8.01 2.41
C SER A 44 6.43 -8.66 1.65
N VAL A 45 7.10 -9.62 2.29
CA VAL A 45 8.16 -10.43 1.64
C VAL A 45 7.62 -11.52 0.71
N CYS A 46 6.30 -11.79 0.74
CA CYS A 46 5.74 -12.92 0.01
C CYS A 46 5.73 -12.73 -1.52
N GLY A 47 5.70 -13.84 -2.26
CA GLY A 47 5.82 -13.84 -3.72
C GLY A 47 4.74 -13.04 -4.45
N CYS A 48 3.50 -13.01 -3.93
CA CYS A 48 2.44 -12.19 -4.53
C CYS A 48 2.66 -10.69 -4.34
N ALA A 49 3.42 -10.26 -3.32
CA ALA A 49 3.84 -8.86 -3.21
C ALA A 49 4.82 -8.48 -4.32
N ALA A 50 5.80 -9.35 -4.58
CA ALA A 50 6.82 -9.15 -5.62
C ALA A 50 6.26 -9.29 -7.04
N GLY A 51 5.43 -10.30 -7.28
CA GLY A 51 4.93 -10.63 -8.61
C GLY A 51 3.68 -9.86 -9.05
N ALA A 52 2.90 -9.32 -8.11
CA ALA A 52 1.63 -8.67 -8.41
C ALA A 52 1.47 -7.30 -7.74
N ALA A 53 1.57 -7.22 -6.40
CA ALA A 53 1.19 -5.99 -5.68
C ALA A 53 2.09 -4.80 -6.03
N ARG A 54 3.40 -4.89 -5.79
CA ARG A 54 4.35 -3.80 -6.06
C ARG A 54 4.42 -3.41 -7.54
N PRO A 55 4.57 -4.34 -8.49
CA PRO A 55 4.54 -3.97 -9.91
C PRO A 55 3.19 -3.40 -10.34
N GLY A 56 2.07 -3.93 -9.84
CA GLY A 56 0.73 -3.43 -10.16
C GLY A 56 0.49 -2.01 -9.65
N VAL A 57 0.94 -1.71 -8.42
CA VAL A 57 0.91 -0.35 -7.87
C VAL A 57 1.74 0.60 -8.73
N ARG A 58 2.99 0.26 -9.04
CA ARG A 58 3.85 1.08 -9.91
C ARG A 58 3.18 1.39 -11.24
N MET A 59 2.69 0.36 -11.92
CA MET A 59 2.04 0.50 -13.22
C MET A 59 0.74 1.32 -13.13
N SER A 60 -0.04 1.19 -12.04
CA SER A 60 -1.23 2.01 -11.85
C SER A 60 -0.91 3.50 -11.76
N LEU A 61 0.14 3.87 -11.03
CA LEU A 61 0.59 5.26 -10.88
C LEU A 61 1.18 5.84 -12.17
N GLU A 62 1.77 5.00 -13.02
CA GLU A 62 2.24 5.40 -14.36
C GLU A 62 1.08 5.66 -15.32
N LYS A 63 0.02 4.84 -15.24
CA LYS A 63 -1.16 4.93 -16.14
C LYS A 63 -2.16 6.01 -15.73
N ALA A 64 -2.33 6.25 -14.44
CA ALA A 64 -3.45 7.05 -13.94
C ALA A 64 -3.29 8.54 -14.25
N SER A 65 -4.38 9.17 -14.69
CA SER A 65 -4.40 10.62 -14.95
C SER A 65 -4.68 11.40 -13.67
N LYS A 66 -5.49 10.83 -12.77
CA LYS A 66 -5.62 11.25 -11.37
C LYS A 66 -4.80 10.35 -10.47
N LYS A 67 -4.18 10.94 -9.44
CA LYS A 67 -3.28 10.23 -8.53
C LYS A 67 -3.62 10.55 -7.08
N PRO A 68 -3.39 9.60 -6.16
CA PRO A 68 -3.39 9.87 -4.73
C PRO A 68 -2.48 11.05 -4.40
N THR A 69 -2.89 11.92 -3.49
CA THR A 69 -2.07 13.06 -3.05
C THR A 69 -0.84 12.59 -2.29
N GLN A 70 -0.94 11.43 -1.63
CA GLN A 70 0.14 10.83 -0.88
C GLN A 70 0.33 9.35 -1.21
N LEU A 71 1.59 8.93 -1.21
CA LEU A 71 2.00 7.54 -1.38
C LEU A 71 2.74 7.12 -0.10
N ALA A 72 2.25 6.08 0.57
CA ALA A 72 2.80 5.61 1.82
C ALA A 72 2.81 4.09 1.90
N THR A 73 3.81 3.53 2.56
CA THR A 73 3.94 2.08 2.72
C THR A 73 4.34 1.75 4.15
N VAL A 74 3.83 0.63 4.64
CA VAL A 74 4.29 -0.05 5.86
C VAL A 74 4.71 -1.48 5.47
N PHE A 75 5.59 -2.12 6.23
CA PHE A 75 6.12 -3.43 5.85
C PHE A 75 5.74 -4.54 6.85
N ALA A 76 4.80 -5.40 6.46
CA ALA A 76 4.36 -6.54 7.28
C ALA A 76 5.50 -7.53 7.55
N GLY A 77 5.73 -7.80 8.84
CA GLY A 77 6.83 -8.68 9.31
C GLY A 77 8.15 -7.94 9.59
N VAL A 78 8.20 -6.63 9.33
CA VAL A 78 9.33 -5.74 9.63
C VAL A 78 8.87 -4.65 10.59
N ASP A 79 7.99 -3.76 10.14
CA ASP A 79 7.56 -2.56 10.87
C ASP A 79 6.23 -2.84 11.61
N LYS A 80 6.27 -3.77 12.57
CA LYS A 80 5.07 -4.34 13.20
C LYS A 80 4.07 -3.30 13.71
N GLU A 81 4.53 -2.33 14.49
CA GLU A 81 3.66 -1.34 15.14
C GLU A 81 3.00 -0.41 14.12
N ALA A 82 3.73 0.03 13.09
CA ALA A 82 3.17 0.81 12.00
C ALA A 82 2.11 0.02 11.20
N VAL A 83 2.38 -1.25 10.92
CA VAL A 83 1.44 -2.13 10.22
C VAL A 83 0.16 -2.35 11.04
N ASP A 84 0.29 -2.57 12.34
CA ASP A 84 -0.84 -2.77 13.23
C ASP A 84 -1.70 -1.50 13.32
N LYS A 85 -1.07 -0.31 13.33
CA LYS A 85 -1.79 0.98 13.27
C LYS A 85 -2.56 1.17 11.95
N VAL A 86 -1.96 0.84 10.80
CA VAL A 86 -2.69 0.88 9.51
C VAL A 86 -3.90 -0.06 9.53
N ARG A 87 -3.75 -1.26 10.10
CA ARG A 87 -4.83 -2.26 10.19
C ARG A 87 -5.97 -1.82 11.10
N GLU A 88 -5.65 -1.15 12.22
CA GLU A 88 -6.64 -0.55 13.11
C GLU A 88 -7.51 0.48 12.35
N LEU A 89 -6.86 1.37 11.60
CA LEU A 89 -7.53 2.41 10.81
C LEU A 89 -8.24 1.87 9.56
N ALA A 90 -7.89 0.67 9.11
CA ALA A 90 -8.52 -0.01 7.99
C ALA A 90 -9.65 -0.96 8.39
N LEU A 91 -10.15 -0.94 9.63
CA LEU A 91 -11.32 -1.74 10.00
C LEU A 91 -12.54 -1.35 9.15
N PRO A 92 -13.42 -2.31 8.78
CA PRO A 92 -13.49 -3.69 9.25
C PRO A 92 -12.69 -4.71 8.43
N TYR A 93 -11.81 -4.28 7.52
CA TYR A 93 -11.08 -5.21 6.64
C TYR A 93 -10.14 -6.12 7.43
N PRO A 94 -10.17 -7.44 7.21
CA PRO A 94 -9.34 -8.37 7.97
C PRO A 94 -7.86 -8.19 7.64
N PRO A 95 -6.95 -8.36 8.63
CA PRO A 95 -5.54 -8.17 8.42
C PRO A 95 -4.98 -9.20 7.43
N SER A 96 -4.43 -8.71 6.32
CA SER A 96 -3.73 -9.53 5.32
C SER A 96 -2.46 -8.82 4.82
N SER A 97 -1.59 -9.53 4.09
CA SER A 97 -0.45 -8.93 3.40
C SER A 97 0.01 -9.79 2.21
N PRO A 98 0.33 -9.19 1.04
CA PRO A 98 0.19 -7.77 0.75
C PRO A 98 -1.29 -7.36 0.71
N SER A 99 -1.57 -6.10 0.99
CA SER A 99 -2.86 -5.47 0.76
C SER A 99 -2.67 -3.99 0.48
N ILE A 100 -3.67 -3.35 -0.13
CA ILE A 100 -3.59 -1.97 -0.58
C ILE A 100 -4.85 -1.25 -0.11
N ALA A 101 -4.68 -0.10 0.55
CA ALA A 101 -5.78 0.72 1.01
C ALA A 101 -5.68 2.11 0.40
N LEU A 102 -6.82 2.68 0.00
CA LEU A 102 -6.93 4.09 -0.31
C LEU A 102 -7.68 4.77 0.83
N PHE A 103 -7.01 5.70 1.49
CA PHE A 103 -7.60 6.53 2.52
C PHE A 103 -7.98 7.90 1.93
N LYS A 104 -9.00 8.53 2.50
CA LYS A 104 -9.35 9.92 2.26
C LYS A 104 -9.65 10.60 3.59
N ASN A 105 -8.89 11.63 3.93
CA ASN A 105 -9.02 12.37 5.18
C ASN A 105 -9.12 11.46 6.42
N GLY A 106 -8.22 10.46 6.51
CA GLY A 106 -8.16 9.50 7.61
C GLY A 106 -9.11 8.30 7.50
N GLU A 107 -10.08 8.30 6.60
CA GLU A 107 -11.04 7.19 6.45
C GLU A 107 -10.68 6.28 5.28
N VAL A 108 -10.78 4.96 5.45
CA VAL A 108 -10.58 4.00 4.35
C VAL A 108 -11.78 4.04 3.39
N ILE A 109 -11.52 4.38 2.13
CA ILE A 109 -12.56 4.49 1.08
C ILE A 109 -12.49 3.38 0.04
N HIS A 110 -11.34 2.69 -0.07
CA HIS A 110 -11.19 1.50 -0.90
C HIS A 110 -10.13 0.57 -0.32
N PHE A 111 -10.31 -0.75 -0.45
CA PHE A 111 -9.37 -1.73 0.07
C PHE A 111 -9.26 -2.95 -0.86
N VAL A 112 -8.02 -3.34 -1.16
CA VAL A 112 -7.65 -4.52 -1.93
C VAL A 112 -6.99 -5.53 -0.98
N GLU A 113 -7.77 -6.52 -0.55
CA GLU A 113 -7.29 -7.62 0.28
C GLU A 113 -6.34 -8.55 -0.47
N ARG A 114 -5.51 -9.29 0.28
CA ARG A 114 -4.57 -10.26 -0.30
C ARG A 114 -5.22 -11.23 -1.28
N HIS A 115 -6.41 -11.75 -1.00
CA HIS A 115 -7.07 -12.73 -1.87
C HIS A 115 -7.50 -12.14 -3.22
N HIS A 116 -7.57 -10.81 -3.33
CA HIS A 116 -7.75 -10.10 -4.61
C HIS A 116 -6.43 -9.83 -5.33
N ILE A 117 -5.29 -10.05 -4.68
CA ILE A 117 -3.94 -9.87 -5.25
C ILE A 117 -3.33 -11.23 -5.63
N GLU A 118 -3.48 -12.22 -4.75
CA GLU A 118 -2.95 -13.56 -4.93
C GLU A 118 -3.57 -14.24 -6.15
N GLY A 119 -2.72 -14.75 -7.04
CA GLY A 119 -3.15 -15.38 -8.29
C GLY A 119 -3.53 -14.41 -9.42
N ARG A 120 -3.48 -13.08 -9.20
CA ARG A 120 -3.68 -12.08 -10.24
C ARG A 120 -2.36 -11.59 -10.83
N SER A 121 -2.43 -11.09 -12.07
CA SER A 121 -1.28 -10.43 -12.71
C SER A 121 -1.12 -8.99 -12.22
N ALA A 122 0.10 -8.46 -12.35
CA ALA A 122 0.38 -7.06 -12.04
C ALA A 122 -0.46 -6.10 -12.89
N GLU A 123 -0.73 -6.45 -14.14
CA GLU A 123 -1.57 -5.68 -15.06
C GLU A 123 -3.01 -5.57 -14.55
N ALA A 124 -3.59 -6.68 -14.06
CA ALA A 124 -4.95 -6.69 -13.53
C ALA A 124 -5.05 -5.84 -12.26
N ILE A 125 -4.04 -5.90 -11.38
CA ILE A 125 -3.96 -5.01 -10.20
C ILE A 125 -3.82 -3.56 -10.64
N SER A 126 -3.00 -3.30 -11.65
CA SER A 126 -2.77 -1.96 -12.19
C SER A 126 -4.03 -1.32 -12.77
N GLU A 127 -4.80 -2.08 -13.56
CA GLU A 127 -6.06 -1.63 -14.17
C GLU A 127 -7.12 -1.35 -13.11
N HIS A 128 -7.24 -2.24 -12.11
CA HIS A 128 -8.16 -2.02 -10.99
C HIS A 128 -7.84 -0.73 -10.24
N LEU A 129 -6.58 -0.55 -9.82
CA LEU A 129 -6.16 0.64 -9.07
C LEU A 129 -6.28 1.93 -9.88
N ALA A 130 -5.94 1.89 -11.18
CA ALA A 130 -6.11 3.07 -12.04
C ALA A 130 -7.59 3.49 -12.12
N ALA A 131 -8.53 2.54 -12.26
CA ALA A 131 -9.95 2.84 -12.25
C ALA A 131 -10.40 3.45 -10.89
N VAL A 132 -9.91 2.90 -9.78
CA VAL A 132 -10.18 3.43 -8.43
C VAL A 132 -9.67 4.87 -8.29
N PHE A 133 -8.49 5.19 -8.80
CA PHE A 133 -7.95 6.55 -8.72
C PHE A 133 -8.76 7.55 -9.55
N GLU A 134 -9.24 7.16 -10.74
CA GLU A 134 -10.08 8.04 -11.56
C GLU A 134 -11.41 8.40 -10.87
N GLU A 135 -11.96 7.47 -10.08
CA GLU A 135 -13.22 7.67 -9.35
C GLU A 135 -13.02 8.45 -8.04
N LEU A 136 -11.96 8.16 -7.29
CA LEU A 136 -11.85 8.57 -5.88
C LEU A 136 -10.81 9.67 -5.61
N CYS A 137 -9.88 9.91 -6.55
CA CYS A 137 -8.86 10.96 -6.46
C CYS A 137 -9.26 12.25 -7.19
#